data_AF-A0A1G9RIP5-F1
#
_entry.id   AF-A0A1G9RIP5-F1
#
_cell.length_a   1.000
_cell.length_b   1.000
_cell.length_c   1.000
_cell.angle_alpha   90.00
_cell.angle_beta   90.00
_cell.angle_gamma   90.00
#
_symmetry.space_group_name_H-M   'P 1'
#
loop_
_entity.id
_entity.type
_entity.pdbx_description
1 polymer ?
#
loop_
_entity_poly.entity_id
_entity_poly.type
_entity_poly.pdbx_seq_one_letter_code
_entity_poly.pdbx_strand_id
1 'polypeptide(L)' 'MTDALAVVPSDTTDLAKGVTKGIFVGVSGDVRVDLSSGTIITLKGLAAGVIHPIAVKRVYATNTTALEIVGVY' A
#
# COMPACT_ATOMS: atom_id res chain seq x y z
N MET A 1 13.02 9.96 -1.12
CA MET A 1 12.54 8.73 -1.78
C MET A 1 13.71 8.18 -2.54
N THR A 2 14.37 7.17 -1.99
CA THR A 2 15.62 6.63 -2.54
C THR A 2 15.40 5.28 -3.23
N ASP A 3 14.22 4.69 -3.06
CA ASP A 3 13.87 3.38 -3.60
C ASP A 3 12.34 3.25 -3.73
N ALA A 4 11.87 2.48 -4.71
CA ALA A 4 10.46 2.16 -4.89
C ALA A 4 10.31 0.72 -5.39
N LEU A 5 9.33 -0.01 -4.86
CA LEU A 5 9.09 -1.40 -5.22
C LEU A 5 7.60 -1.63 -5.48
N ALA A 6 7.29 -2.38 -6.54
CA ALA A 6 5.95 -2.87 -6.78
C ALA A 6 5.49 -3.70 -5.57
N VAL A 7 4.32 -3.35 -5.04
CA VAL A 7 3.72 -4.05 -3.91
C VAL A 7 2.89 -5.19 -4.47
N VAL A 8 3.24 -6.41 -4.05
CA VAL A 8 2.41 -7.59 -4.27
C VAL A 8 1.52 -7.75 -3.03
N PRO A 9 0.19 -7.59 -3.16
CA PRO A 9 -0.72 -7.77 -2.03
C PRO A 9 -0.68 -9.20 -1.47
N SER A 10 -0.70 -9.33 -0.15
CA SER A 10 -0.71 -10.61 0.55
C SER A 10 -1.42 -10.48 1.88
N ASP A 11 -2.28 -11.44 2.21
CA ASP A 11 -2.97 -11.47 3.50
C ASP A 11 -2.09 -12.05 4.62
N THR A 12 -0.96 -12.67 4.28
CA THR A 12 -0.13 -13.44 5.23
C THR A 12 1.30 -12.93 5.37
N THR A 13 1.81 -12.16 4.40
CA THR A 13 3.19 -11.69 4.39
C THR A 13 3.27 -10.16 4.39
N ASP A 14 4.20 -9.63 5.18
CA ASP A 14 4.53 -8.20 5.18
C ASP A 14 5.32 -7.81 3.92
N LEU A 15 5.42 -6.50 3.66
CA LEU A 15 6.21 -5.98 2.54
C LEU A 15 7.71 -6.29 2.72
N ALA A 16 8.36 -6.77 1.67
CA ALA A 16 9.74 -7.27 1.73
C ALA A 16 10.78 -6.22 2.16
N LYS A 17 10.53 -4.93 1.88
CA LYS A 17 11.40 -3.81 2.30
C LYS A 17 10.94 -3.12 3.60
N GLY A 18 9.98 -3.70 4.31
CA GLY A 18 9.46 -3.19 5.57
C GLY A 18 8.39 -2.11 5.38
N VAL A 19 8.35 -1.15 6.30
CA VAL A 19 7.34 -0.09 6.31
C VAL A 19 7.63 0.94 5.22
N THR A 20 6.64 1.23 4.38
CA THR A 20 6.74 2.27 3.34
C THR A 20 6.71 3.67 3.96
N LYS A 21 7.23 4.66 3.23
CA LYS A 21 7.02 6.10 3.53
C LYS A 21 5.82 6.67 2.78
N GLY A 22 5.38 5.98 1.74
CA GLY A 22 4.17 6.29 0.99
C GLY A 22 3.81 5.16 0.04
N ILE A 23 2.59 5.20 -0.46
CA ILE A 23 2.10 4.30 -1.49
C ILE A 23 1.65 5.12 -2.69
N PHE A 24 2.14 4.75 -3.86
CA PHE A 24 1.60 5.17 -5.13
C PHE A 24 0.55 4.16 -5.60
N VAL A 25 -0.53 4.67 -6.19
CA VAL A 25 -1.61 3.87 -6.75
C VAL A 25 -1.73 4.19 -8.25
N GLY A 26 -1.50 3.22 -9.12
CA GLY A 26 -1.66 3.42 -10.57
C GLY A 26 -3.13 3.40 -11.02
N VAL A 27 -3.97 2.60 -10.37
CA VAL A 27 -5.42 2.52 -10.65
C VAL A 27 -6.22 2.78 -9.39
N SER A 28 -7.14 3.74 -9.43
CA SER A 28 -7.90 4.16 -8.26
C SER A 28 -8.78 3.04 -7.72
N GLY A 29 -8.90 2.98 -6.40
CA GLY A 29 -9.66 1.94 -5.74
C GLY A 29 -9.42 1.94 -4.23
N ASP A 30 -9.88 0.89 -3.59
CA ASP A 30 -9.71 0.70 -2.16
C ASP A 30 -8.44 -0.11 -1.93
N VAL A 31 -7.69 0.24 -0.88
CA VAL A 31 -6.52 -0.53 -0.45
C VAL A 31 -6.68 -0.87 1.01
N ARG A 32 -6.75 -2.17 1.31
CA ARG A 32 -6.70 -2.65 2.69
C ARG A 32 -5.24 -2.78 3.10
N VAL A 33 -4.87 -2.10 4.18
CA VAL A 33 -3.49 -2.01 4.64
C VAL A 33 -3.37 -2.28 6.13
N ASP A 34 -2.21 -2.79 6.52
CA ASP A 34 -1.72 -2.75 7.89
C ASP A 34 -0.74 -1.59 8.01
N LEU A 35 -1.06 -0.62 8.86
CA LEU A 35 -0.21 0.54 9.07
C LEU A 35 1.01 0.17 9.94
N SER A 36 2.02 1.04 9.95
CA SER A 36 3.19 0.88 10.82
C SER A 36 2.85 0.77 12.32
N SER A 37 1.69 1.33 12.73
CA SER A 37 1.16 1.24 14.09
C SER A 37 0.50 -0.12 14.42
N GLY A 38 0.37 -1.04 13.45
CA GLY A 38 -0.39 -2.29 13.58
C GLY A 38 -1.90 -2.11 13.42
N THR A 39 -2.36 -0.93 13.00
CA THR A 39 -3.77 -0.67 12.71
C THR A 39 -4.11 -1.16 11.31
N ILE A 40 -5.10 -2.04 11.22
CA ILE A 40 -5.62 -2.54 9.95
C ILE A 40 -6.79 -1.65 9.51
N ILE A 41 -6.66 -0.99 8.36
CA ILE A 41 -7.69 -0.10 7.81
C ILE A 41 -7.85 -0.32 6.31
N THR A 42 -9.06 -0.15 5.81
CA THR A 42 -9.33 -0.05 4.37
C THR A 42 -9.41 1.42 4.00
N LEU A 43 -8.42 1.89 3.27
CA LEU A 43 -8.39 3.21 2.67
C LEU A 43 -9.29 3.16 1.43
N LYS A 44 -10.38 3.94 1.43
CA LYS A 44 -11.35 3.92 0.34
C LYS A 44 -11.08 5.00 -0.70
N GLY A 45 -11.24 4.67 -1.96
CA GLY A 45 -11.16 5.60 -3.08
C GLY A 45 -9.82 6.32 -3.19
N LEU A 46 -8.70 5.62 -3.04
CA LEU A 46 -7.40 6.22 -3.31
C LEU A 46 -7.36 6.70 -4.75
N ALA A 47 -6.94 7.95 -4.93
CA ALA A 47 -6.73 8.53 -6.25
C ALA A 47 -5.56 7.85 -6.96
N ALA A 48 -5.74 7.63 -8.26
CA ALA A 48 -4.71 7.13 -9.17
C ALA A 48 -3.67 8.24 -9.47
N GLY A 49 -2.43 7.84 -9.77
CA GLY A 49 -1.39 8.74 -10.26
C GLY A 49 -0.78 9.66 -9.21
N VAL A 50 -1.09 9.46 -7.92
CA VAL A 50 -0.55 10.25 -6.81
C VAL A 50 0.11 9.36 -5.77
N ILE A 51 1.12 9.91 -5.09
CA ILE A 51 1.75 9.26 -3.95
C ILE A 51 1.00 9.70 -2.69
N HIS A 52 0.40 8.73 -2.01
CA HIS A 52 -0.23 8.92 -0.70
C HIS A 52 0.83 8.69 0.38
N PRO A 53 1.17 9.69 1.22
CA PRO A 53 2.21 9.57 2.24
C PRO A 53 1.71 8.79 3.46
N ILE A 54 1.40 7.51 3.26
CA ILE A 54 0.88 6.59 4.28
C ILE A 54 1.93 5.52 4.55
N ALA A 55 2.28 5.37 5.83
CA ALA A 55 3.25 4.38 6.26
C ALA A 55 2.61 3.00 6.41
N VAL A 56 2.81 2.14 5.42
CA VAL A 56 2.17 0.84 5.31
C VAL A 56 3.19 -0.27 5.47
N LYS A 57 2.86 -1.22 6.33
CA LYS A 57 3.66 -2.42 6.61
C LYS A 57 3.24 -3.60 5.73
N ARG A 58 1.94 -3.71 5.42
CA ARG A 58 1.36 -4.78 4.61
C ARG A 58 0.18 -4.26 3.80
N VAL A 59 0.05 -4.73 2.57
CA VAL A 59 -1.13 -4.53 1.72
C VAL A 59 -1.81 -5.88 1.56
N TYR A 60 -3.10 -5.94 1.90
CA TYR A 60 -3.88 -7.18 1.84
C TYR A 60 -4.34 -7.45 0.41
N ALA A 61 -4.39 -8.72 0.03
CA ALA A 61 -4.99 -9.12 -1.25
C ALA A 61 -6.52 -9.08 -1.19
N THR A 62 -7.08 -9.37 -0.02
CA THR A 62 -8.52 -9.24 0.22
C THR A 62 -8.93 -7.78 0.41
N ASN A 63 -10.07 -7.41 -0.18
CA ASN A 63 -10.65 -6.06 -0.11
C ASN A 63 -9.70 -4.94 -0.61
N THR A 64 -8.77 -5.27 -1.50
CA THR A 64 -7.97 -4.30 -2.25
C THR A 64 -8.41 -4.34 -3.71
N THR A 65 -8.98 -3.24 -4.19
CA THR A 65 -9.45 -3.08 -5.58
C THR A 65 -8.55 -2.17 -6.39
N ALA A 66 -7.70 -1.37 -5.74
CA ALA A 66 -6.69 -0.60 -6.44
C ALA A 66 -5.63 -1.53 -7.08
N LEU A 67 -5.13 -1.16 -8.25
CA LEU A 67 -4.10 -1.90 -8.98
C LEU A 67 -2.83 -1.03 -9.13
N GLU A 68 -1.75 -1.68 -9.56
CA GLU A 68 -0.45 -1.04 -9.78
C GLU A 68 0.04 -0.25 -8.56
N ILE A 69 0.01 -0.93 -7.41
CA ILE A 69 0.43 -0.36 -6.13
C ILE A 69 1.95 -0.39 -6.05
N VAL A 70 2.57 0.74 -5.75
CA VAL A 70 4.02 0.86 -5.57
C VAL A 70 4.31 1.45 -4.19
N GLY A 71 5.13 0.75 -3.41
CA GLY A 71 5.60 1.20 -2.11
C GLY A 71 6.85 2.03 -2.29
N VAL A 72 6.84 3.25 -1.74
CA VAL A 72 7.99 4.16 -1.78
C VAL A 72 8.67 4.18 -0.43
N TYR A 73 10.00 4.06 -0.41
CA TYR A 73 10.83 3.92 0.80
C TYR A 73 11.83 5.08 0.97
#